data_AF-A0A0F9VJU2-F1
#
_entry.id   AF-A0A0F9VJU2-F1
#
_cell.length_a   1.000
_cell.length_b   1.000
_cell.length_c   1.000
_cell.angle_alpha   90.00
_cell.angle_beta   90.00
_cell.angle_gamma   90.00
#
_symmetry.space_group_name_H-M   'P 1'
#
loop_
_entity.id
_entity.type
_entity.pdbx_description
1 polymer ?
#
loop_
_entity_poly.entity_id
_entity_poly.type
_entity_poly.pdbx_seq_one_letter_code
_entity_poly.pdbx_strand_id
1 'polypeptide(L)'
;MTDCTVNGVIGHRRAFTNHAGDDVCACGVKTGRRAQGTRDGVTIEPIDLKPLNAQAQRVWELMCDGQWYSLRTIADWTGDPESSVSARIRDFRKEKFGGHTVDKRRTPAHRGWEYRLDLPNE
;
A
#
# COMPACT_ATOMS: atom_id res chain seq x y z
N MET A 1 4.11 13.61 3.87
CA MET A 1 4.83 12.40 3.42
C MET A 1 5.33 11.73 4.67
N THR A 2 4.89 10.49 4.93
CA THR A 2 5.26 9.77 6.16
C THR A 2 6.61 9.13 5.92
N ASP A 3 7.66 9.91 6.18
CA ASP A 3 9.02 9.40 6.25
C ASP A 3 9.18 8.58 7.54
N CYS A 4 9.60 7.33 7.42
CA CYS A 4 9.96 6.55 8.59
C CYS A 4 11.30 7.07 9.11
N THR A 5 11.24 7.95 10.11
CA THR A 5 12.41 8.56 10.76
C THR A 5 13.35 7.53 11.40
N VAL A 6 12.84 6.33 11.70
CA VAL A 6 13.60 5.25 12.35
C VAL A 6 14.43 4.45 11.35
N ASN A 7 13.96 4.29 10.11
CA ASN A 7 14.66 3.55 9.07
C ASN A 7 15.30 4.44 8.00
N GLY A 8 15.06 5.76 8.04
CA GLY A 8 15.56 6.72 7.05
C GLY A 8 15.01 6.48 5.65
N VAL A 9 13.84 5.85 5.54
CA VAL A 9 13.18 5.57 4.26
C VAL A 9 11.79 6.18 4.27
N ILE A 10 11.34 6.61 3.09
CA ILE A 10 9.96 7.01 2.94
C ILE A 10 9.08 5.75 2.99
N GLY A 11 7.97 5.81 3.73
CA GLY A 11 7.08 4.68 3.99
C GLY A 11 7.60 3.68 5.03
N HIS A 12 6.79 2.65 5.30
CA HIS A 12 7.03 1.65 6.34
C HIS A 12 7.39 0.30 5.70
N ARG A 13 8.68 -0.07 5.79
CA ARG A 13 9.17 -1.38 5.35
C ARG A 13 9.24 -2.36 6.52
N ARG A 14 8.97 -3.63 6.24
CA ARG A 14 9.18 -4.71 7.20
C ARG A 14 10.63 -4.69 7.69
N ALA A 15 10.81 -4.61 9.02
CA ALA A 15 12.10 -4.65 9.69
C ALA A 15 12.28 -5.96 10.47
N PHE A 16 11.29 -6.38 11.25
CA PHE A 16 11.31 -7.62 12.02
C PHE A 16 9.89 -8.16 12.25
N THR A 17 9.78 -9.37 12.81
CA THR A 17 8.51 -9.95 13.24
C THR A 17 8.45 -9.88 14.77
N ASN A 18 7.38 -9.31 15.34
CA ASN A 18 7.26 -9.13 16.79
C ASN A 18 6.89 -10.44 17.51
N HIS A 19 6.84 -10.43 18.84
CA HIS A 19 6.43 -11.60 19.63
C HIS A 19 4.97 -12.05 19.40
N ALA A 20 4.11 -11.17 18.88
CA ALA A 20 2.74 -11.50 18.50
C ALA A 20 2.67 -12.15 17.09
N GLY A 21 3.79 -12.26 16.37
CA GLY A 21 3.85 -12.80 15.02
C GLY A 21 3.55 -11.78 13.91
N ASP A 22 3.33 -10.50 14.25
CA ASP A 22 3.12 -9.45 13.25
C ASP A 22 4.43 -9.02 12.59
N ASP A 23 4.39 -8.84 11.27
CA ASP A 23 5.47 -8.17 10.52
C ASP A 23 5.41 -6.65 10.75
N VAL A 24 6.47 -6.09 11.36
CA VAL A 24 6.51 -4.69 11.79
C VAL A 24 7.70 -3.93 11.21
N CYS A 25 7.50 -2.64 10.95
CA CYS A 25 8.56 -1.68 10.65
C CYS A 25 9.33 -1.33 11.92
N ALA A 26 10.54 -0.79 11.80
CA ALA A 26 11.35 -0.43 12.96
C ALA A 26 10.72 0.69 13.80
N CYS A 27 9.86 1.52 13.20
CA CYS A 27 9.06 2.51 13.92
C CYS A 27 7.83 1.92 14.63
N GLY A 28 7.63 0.60 14.59
CA GLY A 28 6.51 -0.10 15.24
C GLY A 28 5.21 -0.19 14.42
N VAL A 29 5.15 0.40 13.22
CA VAL A 29 3.99 0.29 12.32
C VAL A 29 3.85 -1.15 11.82
N LYS A 30 2.64 -1.71 11.92
CA LYS A 30 2.32 -3.01 11.33
C LYS A 30 2.40 -2.92 9.81
N THR A 31 3.20 -3.78 9.21
CA THR A 31 3.40 -3.82 7.75
C THR A 31 2.59 -4.93 7.09
N GLY A 32 1.97 -5.84 7.85
CA GLY A 32 0.98 -6.83 7.37
C GLY A 32 1.47 -7.80 6.30
N ARG A 33 0.56 -8.65 5.78
CA ARG A 33 0.86 -9.52 4.63
C ARG A 33 1.05 -8.68 3.37
N ARG A 34 2.14 -8.96 2.67
CA ARG A 34 2.59 -8.19 1.49
C ARG A 34 1.55 -8.20 0.37
N ALA A 35 1.48 -7.09 -0.37
CA ALA A 35 0.70 -6.94 -1.59
C ALA A 35 1.18 -7.77 -2.80
N GLN A 36 1.99 -8.81 -2.62
CA GLN A 36 2.58 -9.59 -3.71
C GLN A 36 1.62 -10.69 -4.20
N GLY A 37 1.56 -10.94 -5.51
CA GLY A 37 0.72 -11.98 -6.09
C GLY A 37 0.45 -11.80 -7.58
N THR A 38 -0.25 -12.76 -8.19
CA THR A 38 -0.64 -12.71 -9.61
C THR A 38 -1.65 -11.59 -9.85
N ARG A 39 -1.43 -10.78 -10.88
CA ARG A 39 -2.30 -9.66 -11.24
C ARG A 39 -3.34 -10.12 -12.26
N ASP A 40 -4.59 -9.68 -12.08
CA ASP A 40 -5.66 -10.01 -13.02
C ASP A 40 -5.73 -8.95 -14.11
N GLY A 41 -5.75 -9.39 -15.36
CA GLY A 41 -5.96 -8.54 -16.52
C GLY A 41 -5.76 -9.35 -17.80
N VAL A 42 -6.65 -9.18 -18.77
CA VAL A 42 -6.61 -9.93 -20.04
C VAL A 42 -5.33 -9.63 -20.85
N THR A 43 -4.69 -8.49 -20.59
CA THR A 43 -3.50 -8.00 -21.28
C THR A 43 -2.23 -8.05 -20.43
N ILE A 44 -2.25 -8.73 -19.28
CA ILE A 44 -1.09 -8.81 -18.39
C ILE A 44 -0.26 -10.02 -18.78
N GLU A 45 0.99 -9.79 -19.17
CA GLU A 45 1.94 -10.85 -19.46
C GLU A 45 2.77 -11.21 -18.22
N PRO A 46 3.34 -12.43 -18.13
CA PRO A 46 4.19 -12.82 -17.02
C PRO A 46 5.36 -11.86 -16.75
N ILE A 47 5.89 -11.21 -17.80
CA ILE A 47 6.97 -10.22 -17.68
C ILE A 47 6.54 -8.95 -16.93
N ASP A 48 5.24 -8.61 -16.95
CA ASP A 48 4.70 -7.45 -16.26
C ASP A 48 4.52 -7.68 -14.76
N LEU A 49 4.45 -8.95 -14.31
CA LEU A 49 4.15 -9.26 -12.91
C LEU A 49 5.20 -8.70 -11.95
N LYS A 50 6.49 -8.76 -12.31
CA LYS A 50 7.58 -8.24 -11.48
C LYS A 50 7.47 -6.72 -11.26
N PRO A 51 7.40 -5.87 -12.30
CA PRO A 51 7.23 -4.43 -12.10
C PRO A 51 5.89 -4.06 -11.44
N LEU A 52 4.80 -4.76 -11.77
CA LEU A 52 3.49 -4.53 -11.14
C LEU A 52 3.47 -4.86 -9.64
N ASN A 53 4.19 -5.90 -9.22
CA ASN A 53 4.36 -6.25 -7.81
C ASN A 53 5.27 -5.25 -7.09
N ALA A 54 6.33 -4.75 -7.73
CA ALA A 54 7.16 -3.71 -7.15
C ALA A 54 6.38 -2.40 -6.94
N GLN A 55 5.53 -2.02 -7.89
CA GLN A 55 4.61 -0.90 -7.76
C GLN A 55 3.61 -1.09 -6.61
N ALA A 56 3.00 -2.28 -6.51
CA ALA A 56 2.09 -2.58 -5.41
C ALA A 56 2.78 -2.49 -4.04
N GLN A 57 4.02 -3.00 -3.95
CA GLN A 57 4.83 -2.95 -2.75
C GLN A 57 5.11 -1.52 -2.32
N ARG A 58 5.44 -0.62 -3.25
CA ARG A 58 5.59 0.82 -2.98
C ARG A 58 4.30 1.40 -2.40
N VAL A 59 3.17 1.25 -3.08
CA VAL A 59 1.87 1.77 -2.60
C VAL A 59 1.55 1.24 -1.19
N TRP A 60 1.84 -0.04 -0.94
CA TRP A 60 1.64 -0.69 0.34
C TRP A 60 2.49 -0.08 1.47
N GLU A 61 3.79 0.10 1.23
CA GLU A 61 4.73 0.66 2.21
C GLU A 61 4.27 2.05 2.69
N LEU A 62 3.66 2.86 1.82
CA LEU A 62 3.09 4.14 2.23
C LEU A 62 1.78 3.99 3.02
N MET A 63 0.86 3.13 2.56
CA MET A 63 -0.51 3.10 3.09
C MET A 63 -0.73 2.19 4.31
N CYS A 64 0.20 1.28 4.61
CA CYS A 64 0.02 0.30 5.70
C CYS A 64 -0.01 0.91 7.12
N ASP A 65 0.24 2.21 7.26
CA ASP A 65 0.12 2.97 8.51
C ASP A 65 -1.32 3.34 8.89
N GLY A 66 -2.30 3.02 8.03
CA GLY A 66 -3.71 3.34 8.27
C GLY A 66 -4.03 4.83 8.20
N GLN A 67 -3.16 5.65 7.60
CA GLN A 67 -3.42 7.07 7.39
C GLN A 67 -4.22 7.31 6.10
N TRP A 68 -4.80 8.50 5.99
CA TRP A 68 -5.55 8.93 4.81
C TRP A 68 -4.63 9.57 3.79
N TYR A 69 -4.66 9.06 2.56
CA TYR A 69 -3.84 9.57 1.46
C TYR A 69 -4.68 9.86 0.21
N SER A 70 -4.38 10.97 -0.47
CA SER A 70 -4.93 11.23 -1.80
C SER A 70 -4.19 10.40 -2.86
N LEU A 71 -4.84 10.10 -3.99
CA LEU A 71 -4.16 9.43 -5.13
C LEU A 71 -2.92 10.21 -5.57
N ARG A 72 -3.03 11.54 -5.58
CA ARG A 72 -1.93 12.43 -5.95
C ARG A 72 -0.73 12.27 -5.04
N THR A 73 -0.97 12.29 -3.72
CA THR A 73 0.10 12.08 -2.71
C THR A 73 0.80 10.75 -2.90
N ILE A 74 0.02 9.69 -3.16
CA ILE A 74 0.59 8.36 -3.37
C ILE A 74 1.40 8.33 -4.67
N ALA A 75 0.86 8.87 -5.77
CA ALA A 75 1.54 8.92 -7.06
C ALA A 75 2.86 9.70 -7.01
N ASP A 76 2.85 10.88 -6.37
CA ASP A 76 4.05 11.71 -6.18
C ASP A 76 5.11 10.97 -5.34
N TRP A 77 4.68 10.16 -4.35
CA TRP A 77 5.58 9.38 -3.50
C TRP A 77 6.13 8.13 -4.19
N THR A 78 5.29 7.38 -4.91
CA THR A 78 5.70 6.14 -5.55
C THR A 78 6.44 6.38 -6.87
N GLY A 79 6.25 7.55 -7.48
CA GLY A 79 6.65 7.85 -8.85
C GLY A 79 5.77 7.13 -9.89
N ASP A 80 4.62 6.58 -9.49
CA ASP A 80 3.73 5.82 -10.36
C ASP A 80 2.49 6.65 -10.76
N PRO A 81 1.94 6.46 -11.98
CA PRO A 81 0.72 7.15 -12.39
C PRO A 81 -0.48 6.88 -11.47
N GLU A 82 -1.34 7.89 -11.26
CA GLU A 82 -2.54 7.76 -10.42
C GLU A 82 -3.46 6.60 -10.87
N SER A 83 -3.55 6.33 -12.17
CA SER A 83 -4.30 5.20 -12.72
C SER A 83 -3.74 3.87 -12.23
N SER A 84 -2.42 3.69 -12.26
CA SER A 84 -1.75 2.50 -11.76
C SER A 84 -1.91 2.36 -10.24
N VAL A 85 -1.73 3.45 -9.48
CA VAL A 85 -1.97 3.48 -8.03
C VAL A 85 -3.41 3.05 -7.70
N SER A 86 -4.40 3.58 -8.41
CA SER A 86 -5.81 3.23 -8.20
C SER A 86 -6.07 1.73 -8.43
N ALA A 87 -5.39 1.12 -9.41
CA ALA A 87 -5.47 -0.31 -9.67
C ALA A 87 -4.84 -1.12 -8.52
N ARG A 88 -3.72 -0.66 -7.94
CA ARG A 88 -3.09 -1.29 -6.77
C ARG A 88 -3.95 -1.22 -5.53
N ILE A 89 -4.52 -0.06 -5.23
CA ILE A 89 -5.47 0.10 -4.12
C ILE A 89 -6.67 -0.85 -4.29
N ARG A 90 -7.16 -1.02 -5.52
CA ARG A 90 -8.23 -2.00 -5.80
C ARG A 90 -7.80 -3.44 -5.54
N ASP A 91 -6.58 -3.79 -5.92
CA ASP A 91 -6.03 -5.13 -5.72
C ASP A 91 -5.97 -5.51 -4.24
N PHE A 92 -5.61 -4.60 -3.34
CA PHE A 92 -5.49 -4.89 -1.89
C PHE A 92 -6.77 -5.46 -1.26
N ARG A 93 -7.95 -5.15 -1.83
CA ARG A 93 -9.23 -5.68 -1.36
C ARG A 93 -9.48 -7.15 -1.72
N LYS A 94 -8.74 -7.73 -2.66
CA LYS A 94 -8.93 -9.12 -3.07
C LYS A 94 -8.27 -10.04 -2.06
N GLU A 95 -8.89 -11.19 -1.78
CA GLU A 95 -8.40 -12.17 -0.80
C GLU A 95 -6.96 -12.61 -1.06
N LYS A 96 -6.59 -12.82 -2.34
CA LYS A 96 -5.23 -13.22 -2.72
C LYS A 96 -4.14 -12.19 -2.39
N PHE A 97 -4.53 -10.94 -2.12
CA PHE A 97 -3.63 -9.88 -1.67
C PHE A 97 -3.85 -9.55 -0.19
N GLY A 98 -4.52 -10.43 0.56
CA GLY A 98 -4.77 -10.29 1.99
C GLY A 98 -6.16 -9.77 2.37
N GLY A 99 -7.04 -9.49 1.39
CA GLY A 99 -8.44 -9.14 1.65
C GLY A 99 -8.61 -7.88 2.50
N HIS A 100 -7.72 -6.90 2.32
CA HIS A 100 -7.67 -5.71 3.16
C HIS A 100 -8.86 -4.79 2.97
N THR A 101 -9.20 -4.06 4.02
CA THR A 101 -10.23 -3.02 3.94
C THR A 101 -9.60 -1.75 3.38
N VAL A 102 -10.24 -1.17 2.37
CA VAL A 102 -9.85 0.13 1.83
C VAL A 102 -11.04 1.07 1.95
N ASP A 103 -10.92 2.02 2.86
CA ASP A 103 -11.90 3.08 3.02
C ASP A 103 -11.63 4.22 2.05
N LYS A 104 -12.71 4.90 1.66
CA LYS A 104 -12.67 6.02 0.71
C LYS A 104 -13.55 7.14 1.24
N ARG A 105 -13.00 8.35 1.35
CA ARG A 105 -13.75 9.55 1.78
C ARG A 105 -13.53 10.72 0.85
N ARG A 106 -14.52 11.60 0.76
CA ARG A 106 -14.40 12.87 0.06
C ARG A 106 -13.78 13.89 1.00
N THR A 107 -12.76 14.60 0.54
CA THR A 107 -12.07 15.61 1.36
C THR A 107 -12.37 17.02 0.82
N PRO A 108 -12.82 17.96 1.68
CA PRO A 108 -13.07 19.33 1.28
C PRO A 108 -11.77 20.11 1.03
N ALA A 109 -10.64 19.67 1.62
CA ALA A 109 -9.37 20.39 1.57
C ALA A 109 -8.81 20.58 0.15
N HIS A 110 -8.98 19.59 -0.71
CA HIS A 110 -8.49 19.62 -2.10
C HIS A 110 -9.53 19.11 -3.11
N ARG A 111 -10.81 19.13 -2.74
CA ARG A 111 -11.95 18.70 -3.57
C ARG A 111 -11.71 17.36 -4.28
N GLY A 112 -11.20 16.38 -3.52
CA GLY A 112 -10.76 15.08 -4.05
C GLY A 112 -11.25 13.90 -3.23
N TRP A 113 -10.66 12.74 -3.52
CA TRP A 113 -10.86 11.50 -2.78
C TRP A 113 -9.58 11.12 -2.04
N GLU A 114 -9.74 10.71 -0.78
CA GLU A 114 -8.68 10.11 0.02
C GLU A 114 -9.04 8.65 0.30
N TYR A 115 -7.99 7.86 0.47
CA TYR A 115 -8.03 6.42 0.68
C TYR A 115 -7.25 6.08 1.95
N ARG A 116 -7.78 5.15 2.73
CA ARG A 116 -7.09 4.57 3.88
C ARG A 116 -7.06 3.05 3.71
N LEU A 117 -5.93 2.44 4.03
CA LEU A 117 -5.78 0.99 4.06
C LEU A 117 -5.81 0.51 5.51
N ASP A 118 -6.82 -0.29 5.84
CA ASP A 118 -6.94 -0.93 7.15
C ASP A 118 -6.54 -2.40 7.01
N LEU A 119 -5.51 -2.78 7.76
CA LEU A 119 -5.07 -4.16 7.84
C LEU A 119 -6.11 -4.97 8.64
N PRO A 120 -6.49 -6.19 8.20
CA PRO A 120 -7.33 -7.06 9.00
C PRO A 120 -6.62 -7.31 10.34
N ASN A 121 -7.39 -7.26 11.42
CA ASN A 121 -6.92 -7.75 12.71
C ASN A 121 -6.83 -9.28 12.58
N GLU A 122 -5.63 -9.82 12.35
CA GLU A 122 -5.34 -11.26 12.54
C GLU A 122 -5.50 -11.64 14.03
#